data_AF-A0A0D8ZSP2-F1
#
_entry.id   AF-A0A0D8ZSP2-F1
#
_cell.length_a   1.000
_cell.length_b   1.000
_cell.length_c   1.000
_cell.angle_alpha   90.00
_cell.angle_beta   90.00
_cell.angle_gamma   90.00
#
_symmetry.space_group_name_H-M   'P 1'
#
loop_
_entity.id
_entity.type
_entity.pdbx_description
1 polymer ?
#
loop_
_entity_poly.entity_id
_entity_poly.type
_entity_poly.pdbx_seq_one_letter_code
_entity_poly.pdbx_strand_id
1 'polypeptide(L)'
;MLTKVALALLSCLVSMGCAVHSESKQSLKIVDVEQNKNLQVTGISSTKNQQQLINSEPLPATQSEAESSQFLSIKPLSSKQWQPSEEVLEKVKQKNYNSEAQLTATVNTDNYLTLKPTGRTNALGNPLYQLRLYANGQLIGTYTTVSGRAYTQNRNRNRAGTEAPLPDGNYKISKTTIPGTIAEAGERFLPIQPLFRTGRSALGIHYDPSFEKDNGEDGTSGCVALTNKQDLNQVLNYVRTYQPKYLKVNIQ
;
A
#
# COMPACT_ATOMS: atom_id res chain seq x y z
N MET A 1 58.39 -51.44 15.90
CA MET A 1 58.73 -50.01 15.81
C MET A 1 57.50 -49.20 16.21
N LEU A 2 57.49 -48.69 17.43
CA LEU A 2 56.46 -47.77 17.94
C LEU A 2 57.03 -46.36 17.91
N THR A 3 56.34 -45.41 17.29
CA THR A 3 56.48 -43.99 17.63
C THR A 3 55.10 -43.34 17.71
N LYS A 4 54.85 -42.77 18.88
CA LYS A 4 53.65 -42.04 19.29
C LYS A 4 53.69 -40.65 18.65
N VAL A 5 52.55 -40.17 18.13
CA VAL A 5 52.35 -38.76 17.79
C VAL A 5 51.41 -38.17 18.84
N ALA A 6 51.95 -37.26 19.65
CA ALA A 6 51.20 -36.33 20.48
C ALA A 6 51.24 -34.97 19.78
N LEU A 7 50.10 -34.31 19.60
CA LEU A 7 50.09 -32.89 19.28
C LEU A 7 48.96 -32.18 20.01
N ALA A 8 49.35 -31.04 20.57
CA ALA A 8 48.80 -30.40 21.74
C ALA A 8 47.61 -29.46 21.45
N LEU A 9 46.77 -29.36 22.47
CA LEU A 9 45.75 -28.33 22.65
C LEU A 9 46.42 -26.95 22.80
N LEU A 10 45.93 -25.94 22.10
CA LEU A 10 46.26 -24.54 22.35
C LEU A 10 44.97 -23.74 22.54
N SER A 11 44.65 -23.49 23.81
CA SER A 11 43.62 -22.56 24.27
C SER A 11 44.30 -21.31 24.82
N CYS A 12 43.94 -20.13 24.30
CA CYS A 12 44.26 -18.84 24.92
C CYS A 12 43.00 -17.97 25.02
N LEU A 13 42.50 -17.95 26.25
CA LEU A 13 41.92 -16.88 27.06
C LEU A 13 41.68 -15.46 26.46
N VAL A 14 40.46 -14.98 26.76
CA VAL A 14 40.08 -13.69 27.37
C VAL A 14 40.19 -12.41 26.55
N SER A 15 39.03 -11.78 26.37
CA SER A 15 38.89 -10.33 26.58
C SER A 15 37.63 -10.04 27.39
N MET A 16 37.80 -9.13 28.34
CA MET A 16 36.91 -8.78 29.44
C MET A 16 36.58 -7.30 29.28
N GLY A 17 35.30 -6.94 29.43
CA GLY A 17 34.86 -5.65 29.94
C GLY A 17 34.65 -4.51 28.94
N CYS A 18 33.41 -4.03 28.86
CA CYS A 18 33.11 -2.61 29.02
C CYS A 18 31.91 -2.50 29.97
N ALA A 19 32.12 -1.74 31.04
CA ALA A 19 31.19 -1.50 32.12
C ALA A 19 30.07 -0.54 31.70
N VAL A 20 28.86 -0.83 32.17
CA VAL A 20 27.72 0.10 32.15
C VAL A 20 27.97 1.16 33.22
N HIS A 21 28.13 2.41 32.78
CA HIS A 21 28.20 3.57 33.64
C HIS A 21 26.79 4.17 33.74
N SER A 22 26.06 3.90 34.82
CA SER A 22 24.85 4.66 35.17
C SER A 22 25.20 5.72 36.21
N GLU A 23 25.41 6.95 35.76
CA GLU A 23 25.39 8.10 36.66
C GLU A 23 23.94 8.46 36.97
N SER A 24 23.49 8.07 38.16
CA SER A 24 22.36 8.69 38.85
C SER A 24 22.88 9.92 39.58
N LYS A 25 22.46 11.12 39.15
CA LYS A 25 22.54 12.34 39.95
C LYS A 25 21.15 12.95 40.11
N GLN A 26 20.84 13.18 41.38
CA GLN A 26 19.62 13.75 41.95
C GLN A 26 19.36 15.18 41.46
N SER A 27 18.08 15.57 41.49
CA SER A 27 17.54 16.69 42.27
C SER A 27 16.44 17.42 41.50
N LEU A 28 15.18 17.14 41.86
CA LEU A 28 14.10 18.09 41.67
C LEU A 28 13.40 18.29 43.02
N LYS A 29 13.52 19.53 43.49
CA LYS A 29 12.93 20.06 44.72
C LYS A 29 11.42 19.95 44.65
N ILE A 30 10.84 19.29 45.63
CA ILE A 30 9.44 19.45 46.01
C ILE A 30 9.35 20.82 46.68
N VAL A 31 8.56 21.72 46.09
CA VAL A 31 8.08 22.93 46.77
C VAL A 31 6.64 22.65 47.15
N ASP A 32 6.40 22.59 48.46
CA ASP A 32 5.09 22.67 49.06
C ASP A 32 4.43 24.01 48.70
N VAL A 33 3.22 23.95 48.15
CA VAL A 33 2.27 25.07 48.21
C VAL A 33 1.01 24.56 48.88
N GLU A 34 1.03 24.76 50.19
CA GLU A 34 -0.02 25.27 51.06
C GLU A 34 -1.48 25.20 50.56
N GLN A 35 -2.27 24.49 51.38
CA GLN A 35 -3.72 24.56 51.46
C GLN A 35 -4.20 26.00 51.67
N ASN A 36 -5.26 26.39 50.97
CA ASN A 36 -6.29 27.18 51.61
C ASN A 36 -7.70 26.78 51.18
N LYS A 37 -8.54 26.71 52.22
CA LYS A 37 -9.97 26.41 52.31
C LYS A 37 -10.75 27.38 51.39
N ASN A 38 -11.98 27.18 50.93
CA ASN A 38 -13.18 26.63 51.54
C ASN A 38 -14.29 26.81 50.49
N LEU A 39 -15.13 25.82 50.19
CA LEU A 39 -16.58 25.88 50.44
C LEU A 39 -17.30 24.68 49.82
N GLN A 40 -18.07 24.05 50.69
CA GLN A 40 -19.03 22.98 50.49
C GLN A 40 -20.19 23.44 49.60
N VAL A 41 -20.77 22.53 48.81
CA VAL A 41 -22.22 22.29 48.77
C VAL A 41 -22.46 20.82 48.37
N THR A 42 -23.11 20.10 49.29
CA THR A 42 -24.03 18.94 49.18
C THR A 42 -24.38 18.40 47.78
N GLY A 43 -24.57 17.12 47.51
CA GLY A 43 -24.77 15.93 48.34
C GLY A 43 -25.42 14.82 47.48
N ILE A 44 -25.09 13.56 47.82
CA ILE A 44 -25.96 12.37 47.82
C ILE A 44 -26.76 12.06 46.52
N SER A 45 -26.37 11.04 45.75
CA SER A 45 -26.88 9.66 45.93
C SER A 45 -26.59 8.76 44.73
N SER A 46 -26.21 7.53 45.06
CA SER A 46 -26.07 6.39 44.16
C SER A 46 -27.40 5.64 44.00
N THR A 47 -27.76 5.26 42.77
CA THR A 47 -28.69 4.14 42.48
C THR A 47 -28.24 3.46 41.18
N LYS A 48 -27.55 2.33 41.28
CA LYS A 48 -28.09 0.96 41.07
C LYS A 48 -28.73 0.75 39.69
N ASN A 49 -27.93 0.15 38.81
CA ASN A 49 -28.39 -0.65 37.67
C ASN A 49 -29.18 -1.87 38.18
N GLN A 50 -30.39 -2.06 37.64
CA GLN A 50 -31.08 -3.34 37.61
C GLN A 50 -31.42 -3.68 36.16
N GLN A 51 -31.03 -4.89 35.77
CA GLN A 51 -31.43 -5.58 34.56
C GLN A 51 -32.90 -5.99 34.65
N GLN A 52 -33.62 -5.96 33.53
CA GLN A 52 -34.70 -6.89 33.26
C GLN A 52 -34.90 -7.11 31.75
N LEU A 53 -34.90 -8.39 31.36
CA LEU A 53 -35.52 -8.97 30.16
C LEU A 53 -37.01 -8.53 30.10
N ILE A 54 -37.80 -8.61 29.01
CA ILE A 54 -38.18 -9.77 28.19
C ILE A 54 -39.02 -9.31 26.96
N ASN A 55 -39.10 -10.19 25.95
CA ASN A 55 -40.21 -10.44 25.00
C ASN A 55 -40.24 -9.83 23.59
N SER A 56 -39.97 -10.74 22.65
CA SER A 56 -40.43 -10.86 21.25
C SER A 56 -41.93 -11.13 21.13
N GLU A 57 -42.63 -10.51 20.16
CA GLU A 57 -43.59 -11.13 19.19
C GLU A 57 -44.22 -10.06 18.23
N PRO A 58 -45.01 -10.40 17.17
CA PRO A 58 -44.69 -10.05 15.79
C PRO A 58 -45.64 -9.03 15.10
N LEU A 59 -45.29 -8.74 13.84
CA LEU A 59 -45.98 -8.02 12.74
C LEU A 59 -47.53 -7.96 12.78
N PRO A 60 -48.07 -6.93 12.09
CA PRO A 60 -49.05 -7.22 11.04
C PRO A 60 -48.65 -6.64 9.67
N ALA A 61 -49.04 -7.40 8.65
CA ALA A 61 -48.90 -7.12 7.23
C ALA A 61 -49.99 -6.17 6.70
N THR A 62 -49.66 -5.35 5.70
CA THR A 62 -50.55 -4.88 4.62
C THR A 62 -49.61 -4.42 3.48
N GLN A 63 -49.49 -5.15 2.36
CA GLN A 63 -50.19 -4.97 1.08
C GLN A 63 -50.35 -3.48 0.68
N SER A 64 -50.20 -3.01 -0.54
CA SER A 64 -49.67 -3.45 -1.82
C SER A 64 -49.84 -2.18 -2.66
N GLU A 65 -48.85 -1.74 -3.43
CA GLU A 65 -49.14 -1.06 -4.70
C GLU A 65 -47.87 -0.98 -5.53
N ALA A 66 -48.01 -1.55 -6.72
CA ALA A 66 -47.04 -1.49 -7.78
C ALA A 66 -47.01 -0.08 -8.35
N GLU A 67 -45.84 0.44 -8.69
CA GLU A 67 -45.74 1.35 -9.82
C GLU A 67 -44.31 1.39 -10.41
N SER A 68 -44.25 0.85 -11.63
CA SER A 68 -43.51 1.40 -12.77
C SER A 68 -41.98 1.42 -12.74
N SER A 69 -41.43 0.31 -13.25
CA SER A 69 -40.14 0.23 -13.91
C SER A 69 -40.06 1.22 -15.08
N GLN A 70 -39.41 2.37 -14.90
CA GLN A 70 -38.94 3.18 -16.03
C GLN A 70 -37.57 2.68 -16.49
N PHE A 71 -37.64 1.60 -17.28
CA PHE A 71 -36.56 1.18 -18.16
C PHE A 71 -36.39 2.27 -19.22
N LEU A 72 -35.29 3.02 -19.18
CA LEU A 72 -34.92 3.94 -20.24
C LEU A 72 -34.64 3.12 -21.51
N SER A 73 -35.65 3.07 -22.36
CA SER A 73 -35.63 2.48 -23.69
C SER A 73 -34.69 3.31 -24.58
N ILE A 74 -33.44 2.89 -24.66
CA ILE A 74 -32.50 3.44 -25.64
C ILE A 74 -32.94 2.92 -27.01
N LYS A 75 -33.56 3.79 -27.80
CA LYS A 75 -33.89 3.51 -29.20
C LYS A 75 -32.60 3.13 -29.94
N PRO A 76 -32.57 2.05 -30.72
CA PRO A 76 -31.42 1.74 -31.56
C PRO A 76 -31.26 2.86 -32.59
N LEU A 77 -30.15 3.58 -32.48
CA LEU A 77 -29.77 4.59 -33.46
C LEU A 77 -29.49 3.87 -34.77
N SER A 78 -30.37 4.10 -35.74
CA SER A 78 -30.28 3.68 -37.13
C SER A 78 -28.85 3.88 -37.66
N SER A 79 -28.21 2.77 -38.02
CA SER A 79 -26.95 2.74 -38.72
C SER A 79 -27.14 3.35 -40.10
N LYS A 80 -26.88 4.65 -40.23
CA LYS A 80 -26.80 5.31 -41.52
C LYS A 80 -25.54 4.80 -42.22
N GLN A 81 -25.75 3.86 -43.12
CA GLN A 81 -24.78 3.30 -44.04
C GLN A 81 -24.05 4.42 -44.78
N TRP A 82 -22.80 4.66 -44.42
CA TRP A 82 -21.91 5.59 -45.12
C TRP A 82 -21.35 4.83 -46.32
N GLN A 83 -21.92 5.08 -47.51
CA GLN A 83 -21.32 4.67 -48.78
C GLN A 83 -20.38 5.79 -49.22
N PRO A 84 -19.07 5.54 -49.38
CA PRO A 84 -18.20 6.46 -50.08
C PRO A 84 -18.63 6.50 -51.55
N SER A 85 -18.83 7.70 -52.11
CA SER A 85 -19.01 7.87 -53.54
C SER A 85 -17.77 7.36 -54.29
N GLU A 86 -17.99 6.65 -55.40
CA GLU A 86 -16.93 6.01 -56.23
C GLU A 86 -15.84 6.98 -56.74
N GLU A 87 -16.03 8.29 -56.59
CA GLU A 87 -15.09 9.33 -57.01
C GLU A 87 -13.84 9.48 -56.11
N VAL A 88 -13.79 8.83 -54.94
CA VAL A 88 -12.60 8.86 -54.05
C VAL A 88 -11.67 7.65 -54.25
N LEU A 89 -12.12 6.60 -54.95
CA LEU A 89 -11.36 5.34 -55.10
C LEU A 89 -10.26 5.42 -56.18
N GLU A 90 -10.26 6.44 -57.05
CA GLU A 90 -9.27 6.59 -58.12
C GLU A 90 -8.08 7.49 -57.78
N LYS A 91 -8.18 8.35 -56.76
CA LYS A 91 -7.04 9.20 -56.33
C LYS A 91 -6.09 8.54 -55.33
N VAL A 92 -6.41 7.34 -54.84
CA VAL A 92 -5.51 6.56 -53.96
C VAL A 92 -4.57 5.64 -54.76
N LYS A 93 -4.80 5.43 -56.06
CA LYS A 93 -3.99 4.55 -56.91
C LYS A 93 -2.67 5.14 -57.43
N GLN A 94 -2.34 6.39 -57.09
CA GLN A 94 -1.08 7.02 -57.50
C GLN A 94 -0.33 7.62 -56.31
N LYS A 95 0.05 6.77 -55.35
CA LYS A 95 1.23 6.97 -54.50
C LYS A 95 1.60 5.67 -53.77
N ASN A 96 1.90 4.64 -54.58
CA ASN A 96 2.72 3.53 -54.12
C ASN A 96 4.18 3.89 -54.43
N TYR A 97 4.99 4.16 -53.41
CA TYR A 97 6.40 3.82 -53.40
C TYR A 97 6.84 3.62 -51.95
N ASN A 98 7.10 2.35 -51.63
CA ASN A 98 8.02 1.85 -50.61
C ASN A 98 7.83 2.32 -49.16
N SER A 99 7.08 1.53 -48.39
CA SER A 99 7.53 1.20 -47.02
C SER A 99 6.89 -0.10 -46.54
N GLU A 100 7.46 -1.23 -46.97
CA GLU A 100 7.49 -2.44 -46.15
C GLU A 100 8.39 -2.19 -44.91
N ALA A 101 8.02 -1.23 -44.09
CA ALA A 101 8.43 -1.21 -42.70
C ALA A 101 7.28 -1.86 -41.94
N GLN A 102 7.31 -3.19 -41.88
CA GLN A 102 6.66 -3.90 -40.79
C GLN A 102 7.20 -3.28 -39.49
N LEU A 103 6.45 -2.33 -38.94
CA LEU A 103 6.51 -2.01 -37.53
C LEU A 103 6.05 -3.28 -36.82
N THR A 104 6.96 -4.21 -36.61
CA THR A 104 6.84 -5.21 -35.55
C THR A 104 6.85 -4.43 -34.26
N ALA A 105 5.69 -3.87 -33.88
CA ALA A 105 5.46 -3.40 -32.53
C ALA A 105 5.71 -4.63 -31.66
N THR A 106 6.86 -4.66 -30.99
CA THR A 106 7.19 -5.70 -30.02
C THR A 106 6.05 -5.73 -29.03
N VAL A 107 5.15 -6.70 -29.17
CA VAL A 107 4.09 -6.92 -28.20
C VAL A 107 4.82 -7.28 -26.93
N ASN A 108 4.84 -6.35 -25.97
CA ASN A 108 5.45 -6.59 -24.69
C ASN A 108 4.63 -7.67 -24.00
N THR A 109 5.08 -8.93 -24.03
CA THR A 109 4.37 -10.05 -23.42
C THR A 109 4.74 -10.25 -21.95
N ASP A 110 5.37 -9.28 -21.31
CA ASP A 110 5.81 -9.43 -19.92
C ASP A 110 4.68 -9.24 -18.92
N ASN A 111 4.81 -9.94 -17.78
CA ASN A 111 4.04 -9.69 -16.58
C ASN A 111 4.84 -8.71 -15.70
N TYR A 112 4.26 -7.58 -15.35
CA TYR A 112 4.93 -6.55 -14.55
C TYR A 112 3.91 -5.66 -13.84
N LEU A 113 4.40 -4.86 -12.89
CA LEU A 113 3.62 -3.84 -12.21
C LEU A 113 4.15 -2.47 -12.54
N THR A 114 3.28 -1.47 -12.48
CA THR A 114 3.71 -0.06 -12.45
C THR A 114 3.05 0.68 -11.31
N LEU A 115 3.78 1.59 -10.68
CA LEU A 115 3.24 2.56 -9.73
C LEU A 115 3.33 3.96 -10.34
N LYS A 116 2.20 4.67 -10.40
CA LYS A 116 2.08 6.01 -11.01
C LYS A 116 1.29 6.97 -10.12
N PRO A 117 1.55 8.29 -10.17
CA PRO A 117 0.76 9.25 -9.43
C PRO A 117 -0.65 9.33 -10.03
N THR A 118 -1.64 9.53 -9.16
CA THR A 118 -3.01 9.84 -9.61
C THR A 118 -3.26 11.35 -9.75
N GLY A 119 -2.37 12.17 -9.20
CA GLY A 119 -2.58 13.62 -9.06
C GLY A 119 -3.58 14.00 -7.96
N ARG A 120 -4.03 13.03 -7.15
CA ARG A 120 -5.00 13.23 -6.06
C ARG A 120 -4.36 12.93 -4.72
N THR A 121 -4.99 13.43 -3.66
CA THR A 121 -4.70 13.07 -2.27
C THR A 121 -5.95 12.45 -1.62
N ASN A 122 -5.77 11.74 -0.51
CA ASN A 122 -6.87 11.38 0.38
C ASN A 122 -7.27 12.57 1.29
N ALA A 123 -8.21 12.35 2.20
CA ALA A 123 -8.72 13.37 3.12
C ALA A 123 -7.66 13.96 4.07
N LEU A 124 -6.58 13.21 4.36
CA LEU A 124 -5.50 13.61 5.26
C LEU A 124 -4.26 14.12 4.52
N GLY A 125 -4.37 14.30 3.19
CA GLY A 125 -3.32 14.90 2.37
C GLY A 125 -2.24 13.93 1.88
N ASN A 126 -2.39 12.62 2.11
CA ASN A 126 -1.49 11.63 1.53
C ASN A 126 -1.69 11.53 0.00
N PRO A 127 -0.63 11.67 -0.82
CA PRO A 127 -0.74 11.46 -2.26
C PRO A 127 -1.17 10.03 -2.57
N LEU A 128 -2.13 9.92 -3.50
CA LEU A 128 -2.63 8.65 -3.98
C LEU A 128 -1.87 8.22 -5.23
N TYR A 129 -1.42 6.98 -5.21
CA TYR A 129 -0.74 6.33 -6.33
C TYR A 129 -1.59 5.17 -6.86
N GLN A 130 -1.38 4.85 -8.12
CA GLN A 130 -2.08 3.79 -8.82
C GLN A 130 -1.12 2.63 -9.10
N LEU A 131 -1.34 1.51 -8.42
CA LEU A 131 -0.66 0.26 -8.69
C LEU A 131 -1.40 -0.48 -9.81
N ARG A 132 -0.75 -0.63 -10.95
CA ARG A 132 -1.30 -1.28 -12.14
C ARG A 132 -0.62 -2.63 -12.35
N LEU A 133 -1.42 -3.66 -12.61
CA LEU A 133 -0.96 -5.04 -12.81
C LEU A 133 -1.12 -5.41 -14.28
N TYR A 134 -0.03 -5.84 -14.91
CA TYR A 134 -0.04 -6.24 -16.31
C TYR A 134 0.22 -7.74 -16.45
N ALA A 135 -0.58 -8.44 -17.23
CA ALA A 135 -0.34 -9.82 -17.63
C ALA A 135 -0.24 -9.88 -19.15
N ASN A 136 0.83 -10.47 -19.68
CA ASN A 136 1.11 -10.52 -21.11
C ASN A 136 1.01 -9.13 -21.78
N GLY A 137 1.49 -8.09 -21.08
CA GLY A 137 1.38 -6.69 -21.52
C GLY A 137 0.01 -6.03 -21.36
N GLN A 138 -1.04 -6.78 -21.02
CA GLN A 138 -2.39 -6.24 -20.86
C GLN A 138 -2.64 -5.82 -19.42
N LEU A 139 -3.25 -4.65 -19.22
CA LEU A 139 -3.67 -4.18 -17.90
C LEU A 139 -4.84 -5.04 -17.40
N ILE A 140 -4.65 -5.77 -16.32
CA ILE A 140 -5.67 -6.68 -15.75
C ILE A 140 -6.14 -6.25 -14.35
N GLY A 141 -5.51 -5.24 -13.75
CA GLY A 141 -5.90 -4.76 -12.43
C GLY A 141 -5.30 -3.41 -12.12
N THR A 142 -6.03 -2.61 -11.34
CA THR A 142 -5.63 -1.26 -10.95
C THR A 142 -6.12 -0.99 -9.54
N TYR A 143 -5.21 -0.57 -8.66
CA TYR A 143 -5.48 -0.41 -7.23
C TYR A 143 -4.94 0.91 -6.70
N THR A 144 -5.68 1.53 -5.80
CA THR A 144 -5.26 2.75 -5.11
C THR A 144 -4.28 2.40 -3.99
N THR A 145 -3.23 3.21 -3.87
CA THR A 145 -2.17 3.01 -2.89
C THR A 145 -1.67 4.34 -2.33
N VAL A 146 -0.98 4.28 -1.20
CA VAL A 146 -0.20 5.38 -0.61
C VAL A 146 1.26 4.97 -0.47
N SER A 147 2.15 5.96 -0.44
CA SER A 147 3.56 5.77 -0.13
C SER A 147 4.14 7.02 0.52
N GLY A 148 4.82 6.85 1.66
CA GLY A 148 5.17 7.97 2.52
C GLY A 148 3.95 8.46 3.32
N ARG A 149 4.19 9.40 4.23
CA ARG A 149 3.14 10.17 4.93
C ARG A 149 3.03 11.55 4.30
N ALA A 150 1.94 12.28 4.55
CA ALA A 150 1.68 13.58 3.92
C ALA A 150 2.83 14.58 4.13
N TYR A 151 3.41 14.58 5.33
CA TYR A 151 4.51 15.46 5.72
C TYR A 151 5.92 14.96 5.32
N THR A 152 6.04 13.81 4.64
CA THR A 152 7.34 13.22 4.25
C THR A 152 7.60 13.23 2.74
N GLN A 153 6.63 13.71 1.95
CA GLN A 153 6.65 13.62 0.48
C GLN A 153 7.85 14.34 -0.18
N ASN A 154 8.34 15.41 0.43
CA ASN A 154 9.48 16.20 -0.07
C ASN A 154 10.85 15.76 0.51
N ARG A 155 10.88 14.76 1.39
CA ARG A 155 12.13 14.28 1.99
C ARG A 155 12.93 13.45 0.97
N ASN A 156 14.23 13.27 1.24
CA ASN A 156 15.10 12.52 0.33
C ASN A 156 14.67 11.04 0.24
N ARG A 157 14.12 10.67 -0.92
CA ARG A 157 13.63 9.32 -1.23
C ARG A 157 14.72 8.26 -1.31
N ASN A 158 15.98 8.64 -1.54
CA ASN A 158 17.11 7.72 -1.66
C ASN A 158 17.85 7.43 -0.35
N ARG A 159 17.46 8.08 0.76
CA ARG A 159 18.10 7.92 2.07
C ARG A 159 17.22 7.11 3.01
N ALA A 160 17.78 6.14 3.73
CA ALA A 160 17.08 5.41 4.80
C ALA A 160 16.59 6.34 5.93
N GLY A 161 15.53 5.94 6.61
CA GLY A 161 15.00 6.64 7.80
C GLY A 161 14.36 7.99 7.51
N THR A 162 14.14 8.36 6.25
CA THR A 162 13.44 9.61 5.91
C THR A 162 11.92 9.46 5.90
N GLU A 163 11.40 8.23 5.87
CA GLU A 163 9.98 7.91 5.67
C GLU A 163 9.38 8.50 4.38
N ALA A 164 10.25 8.98 3.48
CA ALA A 164 9.84 9.48 2.17
C ALA A 164 9.24 8.32 1.36
N PRO A 165 8.38 8.61 0.36
CA PRO A 165 7.95 7.60 -0.61
C PRO A 165 9.14 6.80 -1.15
N LEU A 166 8.96 5.51 -1.47
CA LEU A 166 10.01 4.73 -2.15
C LEU A 166 10.53 5.48 -3.38
N PRO A 167 11.83 5.43 -3.74
CA PRO A 167 12.37 6.17 -4.90
C PRO A 167 11.88 5.64 -6.25
N ASP A 168 12.00 6.46 -7.30
CA ASP A 168 11.70 6.04 -8.67
C ASP A 168 12.73 5.02 -9.18
N GLY A 169 12.28 4.06 -9.97
CA GLY A 169 13.15 3.04 -10.56
C GLY A 169 12.48 1.66 -10.70
N ASN A 170 13.27 0.68 -11.10
CA ASN A 170 12.82 -0.71 -11.23
C ASN A 170 13.13 -1.49 -9.95
N TYR A 171 12.19 -2.32 -9.55
CA TYR A 171 12.25 -3.15 -8.36
C TYR A 171 12.03 -4.61 -8.73
N LYS A 172 12.80 -5.51 -8.13
CA LYS A 172 12.51 -6.94 -8.11
C LYS A 172 11.41 -7.20 -7.09
N ILE A 173 10.44 -8.04 -7.46
CA ILE A 173 9.33 -8.42 -6.58
C ILE A 173 9.61 -9.82 -6.04
N SER A 174 9.39 -10.02 -4.75
CA SER A 174 9.43 -11.36 -4.16
C SER A 174 8.32 -12.25 -4.74
N LYS A 175 8.56 -13.55 -4.80
CA LYS A 175 7.52 -14.53 -5.19
C LYS A 175 6.60 -14.91 -4.03
N THR A 176 7.04 -14.64 -2.80
CA THR A 176 6.35 -15.03 -1.57
C THR A 176 6.25 -13.85 -0.62
N THR A 177 5.22 -13.87 0.22
CA THR A 177 5.07 -12.93 1.32
C THR A 177 5.76 -13.41 2.59
N ILE A 178 6.09 -12.45 3.43
CA ILE A 178 6.54 -12.66 4.81
C ILE A 178 5.59 -11.92 5.77
N PRO A 179 5.58 -12.27 7.06
CA PRO A 179 4.92 -11.44 8.07
C PRO A 179 5.51 -10.02 8.07
N GLY A 180 4.66 -9.00 8.23
CA GLY A 180 5.14 -7.64 8.46
C GLY A 180 5.81 -7.51 9.82
N THR A 181 6.89 -6.72 9.90
CA THR A 181 7.68 -6.54 11.13
C THR A 181 7.33 -5.27 11.90
N ILE A 182 6.41 -4.46 11.37
CA ILE A 182 5.96 -3.17 11.92
C ILE A 182 4.44 -3.05 11.78
N ALA A 183 3.81 -2.26 12.65
CA ALA A 183 2.36 -2.12 12.69
C ALA A 183 1.76 -1.69 11.33
N GLU A 184 2.43 -0.78 10.61
CA GLU A 184 2.00 -0.31 9.28
C GLU A 184 2.01 -1.43 8.21
N ALA A 185 2.90 -2.43 8.33
CA ALA A 185 3.04 -3.50 7.33
C ALA A 185 1.98 -4.62 7.47
N GLY A 186 1.30 -4.69 8.62
CA GLY A 186 0.28 -5.69 8.91
C GLY A 186 0.79 -7.15 8.82
N GLU A 187 -0.14 -8.08 8.63
CA GLU A 187 0.16 -9.52 8.69
C GLU A 187 0.89 -10.06 7.44
N ARG A 188 0.75 -9.39 6.30
CA ARG A 188 1.32 -9.88 5.04
C ARG A 188 2.02 -8.77 4.30
N PHE A 189 3.30 -9.00 4.09
CA PHE A 189 4.21 -8.08 3.42
C PHE A 189 4.82 -8.78 2.21
N LEU A 190 4.74 -8.16 1.04
CA LEU A 190 5.39 -8.62 -0.18
C LEU A 190 6.65 -7.80 -0.42
N PRO A 191 7.86 -8.34 -0.13
CA PRO A 191 9.09 -7.58 -0.29
C PRO A 191 9.34 -7.16 -1.74
N ILE A 192 9.88 -5.96 -1.90
CA ILE A 192 10.43 -5.46 -3.16
C ILE A 192 11.85 -4.96 -2.94
N GLN A 193 12.74 -5.22 -3.88
CA GLN A 193 14.16 -4.85 -3.81
C GLN A 193 14.52 -3.89 -4.94
N PRO A 194 15.08 -2.70 -4.67
CA PRO A 194 15.59 -1.82 -5.71
C PRO A 194 16.62 -2.54 -6.60
N LEU A 195 16.50 -2.39 -7.92
CA LEU A 195 17.48 -2.85 -8.91
C LEU A 195 18.47 -1.74 -9.30
N PHE A 196 18.59 -0.73 -8.46
CA PHE A 196 19.43 0.45 -8.65
C PHE A 196 20.07 0.85 -7.32
N ARG A 197 21.13 1.66 -7.37
CA ARG A 197 21.83 2.11 -6.17
C ARG A 197 20.97 3.10 -5.41
N THR A 198 20.63 2.76 -4.16
CA THR A 198 19.91 3.62 -3.23
C THR A 198 20.24 3.21 -1.80
N GLY A 199 20.07 4.11 -0.84
CA GLY A 199 20.20 3.81 0.59
C GLY A 199 18.95 3.18 1.19
N ARG A 200 17.91 2.91 0.39
CA ARG A 200 16.63 2.34 0.84
C ARG A 200 16.65 0.82 0.84
N SER A 201 16.05 0.25 1.87
CA SER A 201 15.82 -1.19 2.05
C SER A 201 14.48 -1.40 2.76
N ALA A 202 14.11 -2.66 3.05
CA ALA A 202 12.89 -3.03 3.77
C ALA A 202 11.60 -2.45 3.14
N LEU A 203 11.58 -2.34 1.81
CA LEU A 203 10.43 -1.87 1.05
C LEU A 203 9.55 -3.06 0.66
N GLY A 204 8.25 -2.82 0.55
CA GLY A 204 7.31 -3.85 0.13
C GLY A 204 5.94 -3.31 -0.21
N ILE A 205 5.09 -4.25 -0.62
CA ILE A 205 3.67 -4.05 -0.88
C ILE A 205 2.88 -4.69 0.26
N HIS A 206 1.99 -3.94 0.91
CA HIS A 206 1.16 -4.42 2.01
C HIS A 206 -0.17 -3.66 2.08
N TYR A 207 -0.98 -3.93 3.10
CA TYR A 207 -2.19 -3.17 3.41
C TYR A 207 -1.86 -2.16 4.52
N ASP A 208 -2.35 -0.92 4.40
CA ASP A 208 -2.26 0.09 5.46
C ASP A 208 -3.52 0.07 6.35
N PRO A 209 -3.41 -0.42 7.61
CA PRO A 209 -4.54 -0.42 8.53
C PRO A 209 -4.93 0.97 9.05
N SER A 210 -4.12 2.00 8.84
CA SER A 210 -4.38 3.39 9.22
C SER A 210 -4.88 4.25 8.05
N PHE A 211 -5.08 3.68 6.86
CA PHE A 211 -5.58 4.44 5.72
C PHE A 211 -6.86 5.22 6.05
N GLU A 212 -6.83 6.54 5.85
CA GLU A 212 -7.91 7.50 6.14
C GLU A 212 -8.39 7.51 7.60
N LYS A 213 -7.58 7.03 8.54
CA LYS A 213 -7.83 7.18 9.97
C LYS A 213 -7.10 8.41 10.49
N ASP A 214 -7.84 9.32 11.10
CA ASP A 214 -7.27 10.51 11.76
C ASP A 214 -6.69 10.12 13.14
N ASN A 215 -5.62 9.33 13.11
CA ASN A 215 -4.92 8.82 14.29
C ASN A 215 -3.41 9.13 14.26
N GLY A 216 -2.97 9.94 13.29
CA GLY A 216 -1.56 10.29 13.08
C GLY A 216 -0.72 9.27 12.29
N GLU A 217 -1.29 8.12 11.92
CA GLU A 217 -0.54 7.01 11.30
C GLU A 217 -0.90 6.78 9.81
N ASP A 218 -1.81 7.56 9.23
CA ASP A 218 -2.20 7.44 7.82
C ASP A 218 -1.01 7.59 6.85
N GLY A 219 -0.81 6.61 5.98
CA GLY A 219 0.34 6.51 5.08
C GLY A 219 1.37 5.47 5.52
N THR A 220 2.59 5.57 4.98
CA THR A 220 3.65 4.58 5.25
C THR A 220 4.99 5.23 5.48
N SER A 221 5.97 4.45 5.98
CA SER A 221 7.38 4.84 6.00
C SER A 221 8.07 4.68 4.63
N GLY A 222 7.29 4.69 3.55
CA GLY A 222 7.73 4.65 2.15
C GLY A 222 7.45 3.36 1.40
N CYS A 223 6.81 2.36 2.02
CA CYS A 223 6.27 1.20 1.33
C CYS A 223 5.13 1.58 0.36
N VAL A 224 4.70 0.63 -0.47
CA VAL A 224 3.49 0.76 -1.29
C VAL A 224 2.35 0.10 -0.55
N ALA A 225 1.47 0.87 0.08
CA ALA A 225 0.36 0.29 0.82
C ALA A 225 -0.98 0.44 0.08
N LEU A 226 -1.70 -0.67 -0.01
CA LEU A 226 -3.07 -0.74 -0.49
C LEU A 226 -4.01 -0.23 0.60
N THR A 227 -5.13 0.36 0.19
CA THR A 227 -6.11 0.99 1.09
C THR A 227 -7.02 -0.01 1.81
N ASN A 228 -7.03 -1.27 1.39
CA ASN A 228 -7.84 -2.32 1.99
C ASN A 228 -7.21 -3.73 1.82
N LYS A 229 -7.61 -4.68 2.67
CA LYS A 229 -7.11 -6.07 2.64
C LYS A 229 -7.50 -6.84 1.37
N GLN A 230 -8.66 -6.54 0.79
CA GLN A 230 -9.16 -7.22 -0.40
C GLN A 230 -8.26 -6.93 -1.61
N ASP A 231 -7.86 -5.69 -1.81
CA ASP A 231 -6.95 -5.30 -2.88
C ASP A 231 -5.58 -5.94 -2.71
N LEU A 232 -5.07 -5.99 -1.47
CA LEU A 232 -3.85 -6.75 -1.19
C LEU A 232 -4.00 -8.22 -1.59
N ASN A 233 -5.13 -8.87 -1.26
CA ASN A 233 -5.40 -10.26 -1.69
C ASN A 233 -5.35 -10.41 -3.21
N GLN A 234 -5.93 -9.48 -3.96
CA GLN A 234 -5.90 -9.53 -5.43
C GLN A 234 -4.50 -9.33 -5.98
N VAL A 235 -3.73 -8.39 -5.44
CA VAL A 235 -2.32 -8.16 -5.83
C VAL A 235 -1.48 -9.41 -5.55
N LEU A 236 -1.61 -10.04 -4.38
CA LEU A 236 -0.87 -11.25 -4.08
C LEU A 236 -1.29 -12.43 -4.96
N ASN A 237 -2.59 -12.56 -5.24
CA ASN A 237 -3.10 -13.58 -6.14
C ASN A 237 -2.51 -13.42 -7.55
N TYR A 238 -2.40 -12.18 -8.03
CA TYR A 238 -1.72 -11.85 -9.27
C TYR A 238 -0.24 -12.24 -9.23
N VAL A 239 0.50 -11.89 -8.17
CA VAL A 239 1.93 -12.23 -8.07
C VAL A 239 2.16 -13.74 -8.08
N ARG A 240 1.32 -14.49 -7.36
CA ARG A 240 1.34 -15.95 -7.33
C ARG A 240 1.06 -16.56 -8.70
N THR A 241 0.07 -16.02 -9.41
CA THR A 241 -0.40 -16.56 -10.70
C THR A 241 0.56 -16.21 -11.84
N TYR A 242 0.98 -14.96 -11.93
CA TYR A 242 1.69 -14.43 -13.11
C TYR A 242 3.19 -14.25 -12.90
N GLN A 243 3.70 -14.34 -11.66
CA GLN A 243 5.12 -14.18 -11.31
C GLN A 243 5.77 -12.98 -12.03
N PRO A 244 5.29 -11.75 -11.77
CA PRO A 244 5.75 -10.56 -12.46
C PRO A 244 7.26 -10.37 -12.34
N LYS A 245 7.89 -9.92 -13.43
CA LYS A 245 9.34 -9.74 -13.50
C LYS A 245 9.83 -8.59 -12.64
N TYR A 246 9.09 -7.47 -12.63
CA TYR A 246 9.47 -6.25 -11.92
C TYR A 246 8.28 -5.37 -11.59
N LEU A 247 8.51 -4.44 -10.66
CA LEU A 247 7.69 -3.25 -10.43
C LEU A 247 8.46 -2.04 -10.95
N LYS A 248 7.85 -1.26 -11.84
CA LYS A 248 8.38 0.03 -12.28
C LYS A 248 7.71 1.16 -11.51
N VAL A 249 8.49 1.92 -10.75
CA VAL A 249 8.03 3.08 -9.99
C VAL A 249 8.36 4.34 -10.76
N ASN A 250 7.34 5.14 -11.04
CA ASN A 250 7.47 6.50 -11.53
C ASN A 250 6.41 7.36 -10.84
N ILE A 251 6.78 8.00 -9.75
CA ILE A 251 5.87 8.81 -8.91
C ILE A 251 6.36 10.24 -8.71
N GLN A 252 7.36 10.65 -9.50
CA GLN A 252 7.77 12.02 -9.76
C GLN A 252 7.52 12.38 -11.23
#